data_AF-A0A419HA41-F1
#
_entry.id   AF-A0A419HA41-F1
#
_cell.length_a   1.000
_cell.length_b   1.000
_cell.length_c   1.000
_cell.angle_alpha   90.00
_cell.angle_beta   90.00
_cell.angle_gamma   90.00
#
_symmetry.space_group_name_H-M   'P 1'
#
loop_
_entity.id
_entity.type
_entity.pdbx_description
1 polymer ?
#
loop_
_entity_poly.entity_id
_entity_poly.type
_entity_poly.pdbx_seq_one_letter_code
_entity_poly.pdbx_strand_id
1 'polypeptide(L)'
;MSFHALFLEVSGWLAVDPTVDLNPPAQAPPGKVGEAANTILGWMKWGGLVGSVGAFIASGIMMSVGRRNRNNMAVDGAAGVPWIVGGLALILGSASLVGFLI
;
A
#
# COMPACT_ATOMS: atom_id res chain seq x y z
N MET A 1 -51.58 20.52 -11.82
CA MET A 1 -50.72 19.76 -10.88
C MET A 1 -50.48 20.67 -9.67
N SER A 2 -50.72 20.19 -8.45
CA SER A 2 -50.56 21.01 -7.25
C SER A 2 -49.08 21.16 -6.90
N PHE A 3 -48.70 22.30 -6.29
CA PHE A 3 -47.33 22.56 -5.82
C PHE A 3 -46.80 21.43 -4.91
N HIS A 4 -47.69 20.81 -4.13
CA HIS A 4 -47.39 19.67 -3.27
C HIS A 4 -46.98 18.41 -4.06
N ALA A 5 -47.63 18.12 -5.19
CA ALA A 5 -47.27 16.97 -6.04
C ALA A 5 -45.89 17.16 -6.69
N LEU A 6 -45.61 18.38 -7.18
CA LEU A 6 -44.31 18.73 -7.76
C LEU A 6 -43.20 18.66 -6.70
N PHE A 7 -43.47 19.15 -5.48
CA PHE A 7 -42.53 19.03 -4.37
C PHE A 7 -42.21 17.56 -4.02
N LEU A 8 -43.20 16.67 -4.02
CA LEU A 8 -42.99 15.25 -3.75
C LEU A 8 -42.17 14.56 -4.85
N GLU A 9 -42.46 14.81 -6.12
CA GLU A 9 -41.69 14.27 -7.25
C GLU A 9 -40.22 14.72 -7.21
N VAL A 10 -39.98 16.02 -6.98
CA VAL A 10 -38.62 16.57 -6.83
C VAL A 10 -37.94 15.99 -5.59
N SER A 11 -38.64 15.86 -4.47
CA SER A 11 -38.08 15.25 -3.25
C SER A 11 -37.74 13.77 -3.45
N GLY A 12 -38.52 13.03 -4.24
CA GLY A 12 -38.23 11.64 -4.59
C GLY A 12 -37.01 11.51 -5.51
N TRP A 13 -36.83 12.47 -6.42
CA TRP A 13 -35.63 12.57 -7.26
C TRP A 13 -34.36 12.93 -6.47
N LEU A 14 -34.52 13.71 -5.39
CA LEU A 14 -33.43 14.13 -4.51
C LEU A 14 -33.20 13.18 -3.32
N ALA A 15 -34.11 12.22 -3.10
CA ALA A 15 -33.99 11.25 -2.04
C ALA A 15 -32.89 10.25 -2.39
N VAL A 16 -31.79 10.30 -1.64
CA VAL A 16 -30.81 9.21 -1.62
C VAL A 16 -31.49 8.03 -0.94
N ASP A 17 -31.67 6.93 -1.67
CA ASP A 17 -32.22 5.69 -1.13
C ASP A 17 -31.28 5.20 0.01
N PRO A 18 -31.77 5.13 1.26
CA PRO A 18 -30.94 4.74 2.40
C PRO A 18 -30.48 3.27 2.33
N THR A 19 -30.96 2.49 1.36
CA THR A 19 -30.58 1.08 1.15
C THR A 19 -29.49 0.89 0.10
N VAL A 20 -29.13 1.94 -0.64
CA VAL A 20 -27.99 1.90 -1.56
C VAL A 20 -26.72 2.04 -0.75
N ASP A 21 -25.98 0.94 -0.62
CA ASP A 21 -24.63 0.96 -0.08
C ASP A 21 -23.74 1.78 -1.02
N LEU A 22 -23.45 3.01 -0.62
CA LEU A 22 -22.59 3.94 -1.34
C LEU A 22 -21.11 3.51 -1.32
N ASN A 23 -20.75 2.52 -0.49
CA ASN A 23 -19.39 2.03 -0.37
C ASN A 23 -19.34 0.48 -0.31
N PRO A 24 -19.66 -0.19 -1.44
CA PRO A 24 -19.58 -1.65 -1.51
C PRO A 24 -18.14 -2.13 -1.25
N PRO A 25 -17.97 -3.35 -0.69
CA PRO A 25 -16.65 -3.88 -0.40
C PRO A 25 -15.82 -4.03 -1.67
N ALA A 26 -14.52 -3.71 -1.57
CA ALA A 26 -13.59 -3.82 -2.69
C ALA A 26 -13.52 -5.27 -3.20
N GLN A 27 -14.05 -5.52 -4.40
CA GLN A 27 -13.96 -6.81 -5.08
C GLN A 27 -12.96 -6.75 -6.24
N ALA A 28 -12.10 -7.77 -6.32
CA ALA A 28 -11.23 -7.94 -7.46
C ALA A 28 -12.07 -8.22 -8.73
N PRO A 29 -11.81 -7.53 -9.86
CA PRO A 29 -12.48 -7.80 -11.12
C PRO A 29 -12.24 -9.27 -11.55
N PRO A 30 -13.30 -10.06 -11.82
CA PRO A 30 -13.15 -11.44 -12.25
C PRO A 30 -12.53 -11.54 -13.66
N GLY A 31 -11.72 -12.58 -13.88
CA GLY A 31 -11.10 -12.89 -15.18
C GLY A 31 -9.67 -12.37 -15.36
N LYS A 32 -9.25 -12.19 -16.62
CA LYS A 32 -7.85 -11.92 -17.00
C LYS A 32 -7.27 -10.64 -16.38
N VAL A 33 -8.11 -9.66 -16.05
CA VAL A 33 -7.68 -8.40 -15.43
C VAL A 33 -7.21 -8.63 -13.99
N GLY A 34 -7.92 -9.46 -13.22
CA GLY A 34 -7.51 -9.85 -11.87
C GLY A 34 -6.21 -10.66 -11.86
N GLU A 35 -6.05 -11.57 -12.83
CA GLU A 35 -4.81 -12.35 -13.00
C GLU A 35 -3.60 -11.47 -13.36
N ALA A 36 -3.79 -10.50 -14.27
CA ALA A 36 -2.76 -9.54 -14.63
C ALA A 36 -2.36 -8.66 -13.43
N ALA A 37 -3.33 -8.18 -12.65
CA ALA A 37 -3.08 -7.42 -11.43
C ALA A 37 -2.29 -8.24 -10.40
N ASN A 38 -2.68 -9.48 -10.15
CA ASN A 38 -1.95 -10.39 -9.27
C ASN A 38 -0.52 -10.65 -9.74
N THR A 39 -0.32 -10.77 -11.06
CA THR A 39 1.00 -10.95 -11.65
C THR A 39 1.88 -9.73 -11.39
N ILE A 40 1.39 -8.52 -11.69
CA ILE A 40 2.12 -7.27 -11.44
C ILE A 40 2.46 -7.11 -9.97
N LEU A 41 1.50 -7.36 -9.07
CA LEU A 41 1.72 -7.32 -7.62
C LEU A 41 2.78 -8.35 -7.18
N GLY A 42 2.78 -9.54 -7.78
CA GLY A 42 3.82 -10.55 -7.58
C GLY A 42 5.22 -10.04 -7.95
N TRP A 43 5.36 -9.40 -9.10
CA TRP A 43 6.62 -8.79 -9.54
C TRP A 43 7.07 -7.67 -8.60
N MET A 44 6.14 -6.82 -8.14
CA MET A 44 6.45 -5.75 -7.19
C MET A 44 6.92 -6.32 -5.85
N LYS A 45 6.25 -7.37 -5.34
CA LYS A 45 6.66 -8.02 -4.08
C LYS A 45 8.03 -8.67 -4.21
N TRP A 46 8.28 -9.39 -5.30
CA TRP A 46 9.58 -9.98 -5.57
C TRP A 46 10.68 -8.92 -5.68
N GLY A 47 10.45 -7.85 -6.46
CA GLY A 47 11.38 -6.74 -6.61
C GLY A 47 11.67 -6.02 -5.29
N GLY A 48 10.64 -5.81 -4.47
CA GLY A 48 10.77 -5.25 -3.12
C GLY A 48 11.65 -6.12 -2.21
N LEU A 49 11.44 -7.43 -2.21
CA LEU A 49 12.24 -8.37 -1.41
C LEU A 49 13.71 -8.39 -1.85
N VAL A 50 13.98 -8.48 -3.15
CA VAL A 50 15.34 -8.43 -3.70
C VAL A 50 16.01 -7.10 -3.35
N GLY A 51 15.27 -5.99 -3.46
CA GLY A 51 15.73 -4.66 -3.06
C GLY A 51 16.10 -4.58 -1.58
N SER A 52 15.26 -5.12 -0.69
CA SER A 52 15.53 -5.16 0.76
C SER A 52 16.79 -5.95 1.08
N VAL A 53 16.99 -7.11 0.45
CA VAL A 53 18.21 -7.91 0.63
C VAL A 53 19.44 -7.11 0.17
N GLY A 54 19.36 -6.46 -1.00
CA GLY A 54 20.43 -5.60 -1.51
C GLY A 54 20.76 -4.43 -0.58
N ALA A 55 19.74 -3.79 0.00
CA ALA A 55 19.90 -2.69 0.94
C ALA A 55 20.60 -3.13 2.24
N PHE A 56 20.24 -4.31 2.79
CA PHE A 56 20.93 -4.86 3.96
C PHE A 56 22.40 -5.17 3.65
N ILE A 57 22.68 -5.74 2.48
CA ILE A 57 24.04 -6.02 2.05
C ILE A 57 24.84 -4.71 1.94
N ALA A 58 24.28 -3.68 1.29
CA ALA A 58 24.95 -2.38 1.16
C ALA A 58 25.22 -1.73 2.53
N SER A 59 24.24 -1.75 3.44
CA SER A 59 24.41 -1.29 4.82
C SER A 59 25.53 -2.04 5.55
N GLY A 60 25.57 -3.37 5.44
CA GLY A 60 26.63 -4.19 6.03
C GLY A 60 28.02 -3.94 5.43
N ILE A 61 28.10 -3.67 4.13
CA ILE A 61 29.35 -3.27 3.46
C ILE A 61 29.84 -1.94 4.04
N MET A 62 28.95 -0.95 4.19
CA MET A 62 29.32 0.34 4.78
C MET A 62 29.86 0.21 6.21
N MET A 63 29.22 -0.62 7.05
CA MET A 63 29.69 -0.93 8.40
C MET A 63 31.05 -1.64 8.42
N SER A 64 31.24 -2.64 7.57
CA SER A 64 32.46 -3.45 7.54
C SER A 64 33.67 -2.67 7.00
N VAL A 65 33.47 -1.84 5.98
CA VAL A 65 34.51 -0.99 5.37
C VAL A 65 34.85 0.22 6.25
N GLY A 66 33.85 0.86 6.87
CA GLY A 66 34.06 2.06 7.69
C GLY A 66 34.83 1.82 9.01
N ARG A 67 35.10 0.56 9.39
CA ARG A 67 35.74 0.14 10.64
C ARG A 67 37.11 0.78 10.91
N ARG A 68 37.85 1.20 9.88
CA ARG A 68 39.21 1.74 10.03
C ARG A 68 39.23 3.20 9.58
N ASN A 69 39.06 4.11 10.55
CA ASN A 69 39.28 5.56 10.41
C ASN A 69 38.25 6.33 9.54
N ARG A 70 37.14 5.70 9.11
CA ARG A 70 36.03 6.36 8.40
C ARG A 70 34.69 6.05 9.08
N ASN A 71 34.63 6.36 10.38
CA ASN A 71 33.50 6.00 11.24
C ASN A 71 32.15 6.56 10.75
N ASN A 72 32.11 7.76 10.16
CA ASN A 72 30.87 8.33 9.60
C ASN A 72 30.22 7.40 8.58
N MET A 73 31.01 6.78 7.69
CA MET A 73 30.47 5.84 6.70
C MET A 73 29.87 4.59 7.35
N ALA A 74 30.45 4.08 8.44
CA ALA A 74 29.88 2.96 9.18
C ALA A 74 28.60 3.35 9.94
N VAL A 75 28.56 4.58 10.48
CA VAL A 75 27.39 5.13 11.19
C VAL A 75 26.22 5.33 10.23
N ASP A 76 26.46 5.86 9.03
CA ASP A 76 25.41 6.05 8.01
C ASP A 76 24.81 4.69 7.60
N GLY A 77 25.66 3.67 7.44
CA GLY A 77 25.22 2.29 7.21
C GLY A 77 24.34 1.77 8.34
N ALA A 78 24.71 2.00 9.59
CA ALA A 78 23.95 1.57 10.77
C ALA A 78 22.62 2.32 10.96
N ALA A 79 22.62 3.62 10.73
CA ALA A 79 21.41 4.44 10.80
C ALA A 79 20.38 4.04 9.72
N GLY A 80 20.82 3.45 8.61
CA GLY A 80 19.93 2.93 7.57
C GLY A 80 19.20 1.64 7.93
N VAL A 81 19.72 0.82 8.86
CA VAL A 81 19.15 -0.51 9.17
C VAL A 81 17.70 -0.45 9.63
N PRO A 82 17.30 0.43 10.58
CA PRO A 82 15.90 0.55 10.99
C PRO A 82 14.98 0.91 9.82
N TRP A 83 15.43 1.74 8.87
CA TRP A 83 14.64 2.08 7.69
C TRP A 83 14.45 0.92 6.72
N ILE A 84 15.48 0.09 6.55
CA ILE A 84 15.37 -1.12 5.73
C ILE A 84 14.40 -2.12 6.38
N VAL A 85 14.46 -2.29 7.70
CA VAL A 85 13.53 -3.13 8.46
C VAL A 85 12.10 -2.60 8.35
N GLY A 86 11.88 -1.30 8.54
CA GLY A 86 10.57 -0.66 8.39
C GLY A 86 10.00 -0.83 6.98
N GLY A 87 10.83 -0.60 5.95
CA GLY A 87 10.44 -0.83 4.56
C GLY A 87 10.09 -2.29 4.27
N LEU A 88 10.90 -3.24 4.74
CA LEU A 88 10.62 -4.68 4.59
C LEU A 88 9.32 -5.09 5.30
N ALA A 89 9.08 -4.58 6.51
CA ALA A 89 7.85 -4.82 7.25
C ALA A 89 6.62 -4.31 6.48
N LEU A 90 6.71 -3.14 5.86
CA LEU A 90 5.64 -2.60 5.01
C LEU A 90 5.42 -3.43 3.75
N ILE A 91 6.49 -3.87 3.07
CA ILE A 91 6.37 -4.74 1.89
C ILE A 91 5.64 -6.04 2.25
N LEU A 92 6.00 -6.66 3.38
CA LEU A 92 5.41 -7.91 3.83
C LEU A 92 3.98 -7.76 4.38
N GLY A 93 3.70 -6.67 5.10
CA GLY A 93 2.44 -6.42 5.81
C GLY A 93 1.44 -5.52 5.08
N SER A 94 1.78 -5.00 3.90
CA SER A 94 0.96 -4.03 3.14
C SER A 94 -0.49 -4.47 2.95
N ALA A 95 -0.73 -5.72 2.57
CA ALA A 95 -2.09 -6.24 2.37
C ALA A 95 -2.92 -6.21 3.67
N SER A 96 -2.31 -6.59 4.80
CA SER A 96 -2.95 -6.55 6.11
C SER A 96 -3.21 -5.13 6.60
N LEU A 97 -2.29 -4.20 6.32
CA LEU A 97 -2.45 -2.78 6.65
C LEU A 97 -3.59 -2.14 5.87
N VAL A 98 -3.67 -2.38 4.56
CA VAL A 98 -4.76 -1.84 3.74
C VAL A 98 -6.10 -2.43 4.19
N GLY A 99 -6.17 -3.76 4.39
CA GLY A 99 -7.38 -4.42 4.86
C GLY A 99 -7.81 -4.06 6.30
N PHE A 100 -6.95 -3.45 7.10
CA PHE A 100 -7.32 -2.89 8.40
C PHE A 100 -7.93 -1.47 8.28
N LEU A 101 -7.54 -0.71 7.26
CA LEU A 101 -7.92 0.70 7.10
C LEU A 101 -9.20 0.90 6.27
N ILE A 102 -9.65 -0.12 5.53
CA ILE A 102 -10.88 -0.13 4.73
C ILE A 102 -11.89 -1.09 5.34
#